data_AF-A0A973GFZ1-F1
#
_entry.id   AF-A0A973GFZ1-F1
#
_cell.length_a   1.000
_cell.length_b   1.000
_cell.length_c   1.000
_cell.angle_alpha   90.00
_cell.angle_beta   90.00
_cell.angle_gamma   90.00
#
_symmetry.space_group_name_H-M   'P 1'
#
loop_
_entity.id
_entity.type
_entity.pdbx_description
1 polymer ?
#
loop_
_entity_poly.entity_id
_entity_poly.type
_entity_poly.pdbx_seq_one_letter_code
_entity_poly.pdbx_strand_id
1 'polypeptide(L)'
;EFSTRSAVAAAAVADGAPESFIAFNDAMFANQPEENTTGLSDDEIAQLALDAGISQDVVDTFTERAADQDWLTFSPFVAALTAQSTADLEALGSQMQTPTIVLDGALLDTETYNWSIEGQLAAAIEAAAAA
;
A
#
# COMPACT_ATOMS: atom_id res chain seq x y z
N GLU A 1 10.76 -3.79 10.05
CA GLU A 1 10.27 -2.41 10.27
C GLU A 1 8.80 -2.33 9.88
N PHE A 2 8.02 -1.46 10.53
CA PHE A 2 6.54 -1.40 10.44
C PHE A 2 6.04 -1.36 8.99
N SER A 3 6.59 -0.51 8.12
CA SER A 3 6.14 -0.40 6.73
C SER A 3 6.23 -1.73 5.97
N THR A 4 7.26 -2.55 6.23
CA THR A 4 7.38 -3.87 5.61
C THR A 4 6.32 -4.82 6.13
N ARG A 5 6.01 -4.80 7.44
CA ARG A 5 4.93 -5.62 8.02
C ARG A 5 3.57 -5.24 7.44
N SER A 6 3.28 -3.93 7.40
CA SER A 6 2.05 -3.40 6.82
C SER A 6 1.91 -3.75 5.34
N ALA A 7 3.00 -3.67 4.56
CA ALA A 7 2.99 -4.05 3.15
C ALA A 7 2.81 -5.57 2.95
N VAL A 8 3.40 -6.40 3.80
CA VAL A 8 3.20 -7.86 3.78
C VAL A 8 1.75 -8.22 4.12
N ALA A 9 1.17 -7.60 5.16
CA ALA A 9 -0.24 -7.79 5.50
C ALA A 9 -1.16 -7.33 4.36
N ALA A 10 -0.88 -6.17 3.75
CA ALA A 10 -1.64 -5.69 2.59
C ALA A 10 -1.59 -6.68 1.42
N ALA A 11 -0.43 -7.26 1.13
CA ALA A 11 -0.29 -8.29 0.09
C ALA A 11 -1.07 -9.57 0.43
N ALA A 12 -1.03 -10.01 1.69
CA ALA A 12 -1.79 -11.15 2.17
C ALA A 12 -3.31 -10.94 2.07
N VAL A 13 -3.81 -9.76 2.43
CA VAL A 13 -5.24 -9.41 2.25
C VAL A 13 -5.60 -9.36 0.77
N ALA A 14 -4.76 -8.78 -0.08
CA ALA A 14 -5.01 -8.73 -1.52
C ALA A 14 -5.09 -10.14 -2.16
N ASP A 15 -4.34 -11.10 -1.64
CA ASP A 15 -4.34 -12.49 -2.11
C ASP A 15 -5.53 -13.30 -1.54
N GLY A 16 -5.75 -13.23 -0.23
CA GLY A 16 -6.73 -14.08 0.47
C GLY A 16 -8.13 -13.49 0.64
N ALA A 17 -8.29 -12.17 0.60
CA ALA A 17 -9.56 -11.47 0.77
C ALA A 17 -9.59 -10.15 -0.04
N PRO A 18 -9.43 -10.20 -1.38
CA PRO A 18 -9.30 -9.00 -2.23
C PRO A 18 -10.48 -8.03 -2.11
N GLU A 19 -11.69 -8.54 -1.86
CA GLU A 19 -12.89 -7.73 -1.65
C GLU A 19 -12.83 -6.87 -0.36
N SER A 20 -11.98 -7.27 0.59
CA SER A 20 -11.78 -6.58 1.87
C SER A 20 -10.54 -5.68 1.88
N PHE A 21 -9.77 -5.64 0.79
CA PHE A 21 -8.52 -4.89 0.73
C PHE A 21 -8.69 -3.39 1.02
N ILE A 22 -9.73 -2.76 0.46
CA ILE A 22 -9.99 -1.33 0.71
C ILE A 22 -10.35 -1.09 2.17
N ALA A 23 -11.17 -1.96 2.78
CA ALA A 23 -11.52 -1.85 4.20
C ALA A 23 -10.28 -1.97 5.10
N PHE A 24 -9.36 -2.88 4.79
CA PHE A 24 -8.08 -3.00 5.49
C PHE A 24 -7.18 -1.78 5.29
N ASN A 25 -7.04 -1.30 4.05
CA ASN A 25 -6.25 -0.11 3.73
C ASN A 25 -6.75 1.11 4.52
N ASP A 26 -8.07 1.33 4.55
CA ASP A 26 -8.70 2.43 5.28
C ASP A 26 -8.47 2.30 6.79
N ALA A 27 -8.60 1.10 7.36
CA ALA A 27 -8.32 0.84 8.76
C ALA A 27 -6.86 1.12 9.14
N MET A 28 -5.91 0.74 8.27
CA MET A 28 -4.49 0.99 8.48
C MET A 28 -4.14 2.49 8.42
N PHE A 29 -4.72 3.24 7.48
CA PHE A 29 -4.54 4.69 7.42
C PHE A 29 -5.19 5.43 8.59
N ALA A 30 -6.39 5.00 9.01
CA ALA A 30 -7.08 5.58 10.16
C ALA A 30 -6.31 5.39 11.47
N ASN A 31 -5.46 4.36 11.54
CA ASN A 31 -4.62 4.04 12.70
C ASN A 31 -3.12 4.22 12.38
N GLN A 32 -2.79 5.10 11.44
CA GLN A 32 -1.41 5.33 11.06
C GLN A 32 -0.62 5.87 12.27
N PRO A 33 0.47 5.19 12.69
CA PRO A 33 1.30 5.66 13.79
C PRO A 33 2.07 6.92 13.37
N GLU A 34 2.49 7.71 14.36
CA GLU A 34 3.39 8.84 14.11
C GLU A 34 4.66 8.38 13.39
N GLU A 35 5.13 9.20 12.46
CA GLU A 35 6.38 8.94 11.75
C GLU A 35 7.56 8.87 12.73
N ASN A 36 8.58 8.08 12.37
CA ASN A 36 9.77 7.85 13.18
C ASN A 36 9.51 7.13 14.53
N THR A 37 8.40 6.41 14.65
CA THR A 37 8.14 5.47 15.75
C THR A 37 8.36 4.01 15.30
N THR A 38 8.30 3.07 16.24
CA THR A 38 8.31 1.63 15.92
C THR A 38 7.11 1.20 15.07
N GLY A 39 6.04 1.99 15.07
CA GLY A 39 4.78 1.68 14.43
C GLY A 39 4.01 0.54 15.09
N LEU A 40 2.93 0.09 14.45
CA LEU A 40 2.10 -1.01 14.94
C LEU A 40 2.89 -2.33 14.93
N SER A 41 2.62 -3.17 15.93
CA SER A 41 3.05 -4.56 16.02
C SER A 41 2.26 -5.47 15.06
N ASP A 42 2.75 -6.69 14.87
CA ASP A 42 2.05 -7.70 14.06
C ASP A 42 0.64 -8.00 14.62
N ASP A 43 0.51 -8.08 15.94
CA ASP A 43 -0.77 -8.32 16.62
C ASP A 43 -1.76 -7.16 16.44
N GLU A 44 -1.27 -5.90 16.48
CA GLU A 44 -2.12 -4.73 16.24
C GLU A 44 -2.60 -4.67 14.78
N ILE A 45 -1.74 -5.01 13.81
CA ILE A 45 -2.12 -5.09 12.39
C ILE A 45 -3.15 -6.20 12.18
N ALA A 46 -2.94 -7.37 12.79
CA ALA A 46 -3.88 -8.49 12.76
C ALA A 46 -5.24 -8.10 13.34
N GLN A 47 -5.27 -7.40 14.49
CA GLN A 47 -6.51 -6.96 15.11
C GLN A 47 -7.27 -5.97 14.21
N LEU A 48 -6.60 -5.02 13.58
CA LEU A 48 -7.24 -4.09 12.65
C LEU A 48 -7.86 -4.81 11.45
N ALA A 49 -7.22 -5.87 10.95
CA ALA A 49 -7.78 -6.68 9.87
C ALA A 49 -9.04 -7.46 10.30
N LEU A 50 -9.01 -8.06 11.49
CA LEU A 50 -10.18 -8.75 12.05
C LEU A 50 -11.35 -7.77 12.26
N ASP A 51 -11.07 -6.58 12.78
CA ASP A 51 -12.08 -5.53 12.99
C ASP A 51 -12.66 -5.03 11.66
N ALA A 52 -11.88 -5.08 10.58
CA ALA A 52 -12.32 -4.80 9.21
C ALA A 52 -13.12 -5.96 8.57
N GLY A 53 -13.33 -7.07 9.29
CA GLY A 53 -14.13 -8.21 8.84
C GLY A 53 -13.36 -9.26 8.05
N ILE A 54 -12.02 -9.18 8.01
CA ILE A 54 -11.18 -10.20 7.39
C ILE A 54 -11.15 -11.43 8.29
N SER A 55 -11.24 -12.61 7.68
CA SER A 55 -11.29 -13.87 8.40
C SER A 55 -9.94 -14.24 9.01
N GLN A 56 -9.98 -14.98 10.13
CA GLN A 56 -8.77 -15.35 10.87
C GLN A 56 -7.77 -16.15 10.02
N ASP A 57 -8.24 -17.01 9.12
CA ASP A 57 -7.39 -17.79 8.21
C ASP A 57 -6.55 -16.91 7.29
N VAL A 58 -7.07 -15.77 6.82
CA VAL A 58 -6.28 -14.80 6.05
C VAL A 58 -5.32 -14.05 6.96
N VAL A 59 -5.77 -13.61 8.14
CA VAL A 59 -4.94 -12.88 9.11
C VAL A 59 -3.74 -13.71 9.58
N ASP A 60 -3.92 -15.01 9.78
CA ASP A 60 -2.84 -15.94 10.17
C ASP A 60 -1.69 -15.96 9.15
N THR A 61 -1.96 -15.63 7.88
CA THR A 61 -0.93 -15.57 6.83
C THR A 61 -0.01 -14.35 6.93
N PHE A 62 -0.36 -13.31 7.69
CA PHE A 62 0.43 -12.07 7.80
C PHE A 62 1.84 -12.33 8.32
N THR A 63 1.96 -13.32 9.22
CA THR A 63 3.22 -13.70 9.84
C THR A 63 3.72 -15.08 9.39
N GLU A 64 3.05 -15.69 8.41
CA GLU A 64 3.47 -16.95 7.83
C GLU A 64 4.82 -16.79 7.14
N ARG A 65 5.73 -17.72 7.42
CA ARG A 65 7.06 -17.76 6.83
C ARG A 65 7.09 -18.64 5.59
N ALA A 66 7.90 -18.24 4.62
CA ALA A 66 8.19 -19.11 3.50
C ALA A 66 8.91 -20.39 4.00
N ALA A 67 8.61 -21.52 3.36
CA ALA A 67 9.16 -22.82 3.76
C ALA A 67 10.70 -22.80 3.80
N ASP A 68 11.26 -23.27 4.92
CA ASP A 68 12.70 -23.29 5.21
C ASP A 68 13.39 -21.91 5.17
N GLN A 69 12.63 -20.81 5.30
CA GLN A 69 13.17 -19.45 5.34
C GLN A 69 12.80 -18.72 6.64
N ASP A 70 13.60 -17.71 6.98
CA ASP A 70 13.37 -16.84 8.14
C ASP A 70 12.49 -15.61 7.81
N TRP A 71 12.09 -15.44 6.55
CA TRP A 71 11.26 -14.31 6.10
C TRP A 71 9.81 -14.70 5.80
N LEU A 72 8.94 -13.70 5.83
CA LEU A 72 7.50 -13.85 5.60
C LEU A 72 7.21 -14.20 4.13
N THR A 73 6.15 -14.96 3.89
CA THR A 73 5.76 -15.46 2.56
C THR A 73 5.71 -14.35 1.50
N PHE A 74 5.13 -13.19 1.82
CA PHE A 74 5.03 -12.06 0.88
C PHE A 74 6.22 -11.08 0.90
N SER A 75 7.24 -11.28 1.75
CA SER A 75 8.40 -10.38 1.77
C SER A 75 9.12 -10.24 0.41
N PRO A 76 9.35 -11.32 -0.37
CA PRO A 76 9.94 -11.20 -1.70
C PRO A 76 9.09 -10.40 -2.68
N PHE A 77 7.76 -10.53 -2.59
CA PHE A 77 6.82 -9.79 -3.43
C PHE A 77 6.86 -8.29 -3.13
N VAL A 78 6.83 -7.91 -1.84
CA VAL A 78 6.95 -6.51 -1.40
C VAL A 78 8.28 -5.90 -1.86
N ALA A 79 9.39 -6.64 -1.74
CA ALA A 79 10.69 -6.19 -2.19
C ALA A 79 10.74 -5.98 -3.71
N ALA A 80 10.18 -6.91 -4.48
CA ALA A 80 10.12 -6.82 -5.94
C ALA A 80 9.27 -5.63 -6.41
N LEU A 81 8.09 -5.41 -5.82
CA LEU A 81 7.24 -4.26 -6.14
C LEU A 81 7.89 -2.93 -5.78
N THR A 82 8.62 -2.86 -4.66
CA THR A 82 9.37 -1.65 -4.26
C THR A 82 10.45 -1.33 -5.29
N ALA A 83 11.20 -2.33 -5.73
CA ALA A 83 12.23 -2.17 -6.76
C ALA A 83 11.62 -1.75 -8.11
N GLN A 84 10.52 -2.40 -8.52
CA GLN A 84 9.83 -2.08 -9.77
C GLN A 84 9.29 -0.64 -9.75
N SER A 85 8.59 -0.25 -8.68
CA SER A 85 8.05 1.10 -8.52
C SER A 85 9.15 2.17 -8.53
N THR A 86 10.34 1.85 -8.01
CA THR A 86 11.51 2.74 -8.07
C THR A 86 11.97 2.94 -9.51
N ALA A 87 12.15 1.84 -10.24
CA ALA A 87 12.57 1.90 -11.64
C ALA A 87 11.55 2.61 -12.54
N ASP A 88 10.26 2.39 -12.30
CA ASP A 88 9.18 3.04 -13.06
C ASP A 88 9.15 4.55 -12.83
N LEU A 89 9.29 5.00 -11.57
CA LEU A 89 9.37 6.43 -11.26
C LEU A 89 10.64 7.07 -11.84
N GLU A 90 11.79 6.39 -11.78
CA GLU A 90 13.03 6.86 -12.40
C GLU A 90 12.89 7.01 -13.92
N ALA A 91 12.22 6.07 -14.58
CA ALA A 91 11.92 6.15 -16.01
C ALA A 91 11.02 7.35 -16.37
N LEU A 92 10.20 7.80 -15.43
CA LEU A 92 9.38 9.01 -15.55
C LEU A 92 10.12 10.30 -15.12
N GLY A 93 11.41 10.20 -14.74
CA GLY A 93 12.19 11.34 -14.27
C GLY A 93 11.90 11.77 -12.84
N SER A 94 11.29 10.90 -12.03
CA SER A 94 11.03 11.11 -10.60
C SER A 94 11.85 10.16 -9.73
N GLN A 95 11.93 10.47 -8.44
CA GLN A 95 12.49 9.59 -7.42
C GLN A 95 11.37 9.03 -6.55
N MET A 96 11.60 7.89 -5.89
CA MET A 96 10.64 7.28 -4.97
C MET A 96 10.26 8.25 -3.84
N GLN A 97 8.99 8.65 -3.80
CA GLN A 97 8.39 9.51 -2.77
C GLN A 97 6.94 9.09 -2.54
N THR A 98 6.43 9.30 -1.32
CA THR A 98 5.08 8.89 -0.93
C THR A 98 4.23 10.09 -0.49
N PRO A 99 2.99 10.23 -0.99
CA PRO A 99 2.45 9.56 -2.17
C PRO A 99 2.98 10.17 -3.48
N THR A 100 3.09 9.35 -4.53
CA THR A 100 3.30 9.79 -5.92
C THR A 100 2.15 9.23 -6.76
N ILE A 101 1.53 10.06 -7.58
CA ILE A 101 0.41 9.66 -8.45
C ILE A 101 0.88 9.66 -9.90
N VAL A 102 0.71 8.52 -10.56
CA VAL A 102 0.91 8.35 -12.01
C VAL A 102 -0.46 8.13 -12.64
N LEU A 103 -0.81 8.96 -13.62
CA LEU A 103 -2.07 8.92 -14.36
C LEU A 103 -1.75 8.63 -15.83
N ASP A 104 -2.26 7.51 -16.35
CA ASP A 104 -2.02 7.04 -17.73
C ASP A 104 -0.55 7.03 -18.16
N GLY A 105 0.34 6.64 -17.23
CA GLY A 105 1.78 6.55 -17.47
C GLY A 105 2.52 7.89 -17.41
N ALA A 106 1.86 8.98 -17.02
CA ALA A 106 2.49 10.28 -16.77
C ALA A 106 2.41 10.66 -15.28
N LEU A 107 3.42 11.37 -14.77
CA LEU A 107 3.35 11.96 -13.44
C LEU A 107 2.21 12.98 -13.38
N LEU A 108 1.43 12.96 -12.30
CA LEU A 108 0.42 13.98 -12.07
C LEU A 108 1.10 15.37 -12.01
N ASP A 109 0.56 16.32 -12.77
CA ASP A 109 0.92 17.72 -12.64
C ASP A 109 0.34 18.28 -11.34
N THR A 110 1.14 18.24 -10.27
CA THR A 110 0.75 18.70 -8.94
C THR A 110 0.76 20.22 -8.79
N GLU A 111 1.30 20.97 -9.76
CA GLU A 111 1.17 22.42 -9.81
C GLU A 111 -0.24 22.83 -10.24
N THR A 112 -0.82 22.07 -11.18
CA THR A 112 -2.19 22.29 -11.67
C THR A 112 -3.23 21.57 -10.80
N TYR A 113 -2.99 20.31 -10.44
CA TYR A 113 -3.95 19.46 -9.73
C TYR A 113 -3.42 19.05 -8.35
N ASN A 114 -3.83 19.79 -7.32
CA ASN A 114 -3.52 19.43 -5.94
C ASN A 114 -4.43 18.29 -5.47
N TRP A 115 -3.96 17.04 -5.60
CA TRP A 115 -4.71 15.82 -5.27
C TRP A 115 -5.24 15.76 -3.84
N SER A 116 -4.65 16.51 -2.90
CA SER A 116 -5.12 16.58 -1.50
C SER A 116 -6.37 17.44 -1.33
N ILE A 117 -6.78 18.17 -2.37
CA ILE A 117 -8.03 18.94 -2.39
C ILE A 117 -9.11 18.09 -3.07
N GLU A 118 -10.25 17.95 -2.39
CA GLU A 118 -11.40 17.22 -2.90
C GLU A 118 -11.76 17.66 -4.33
N GLY A 119 -11.94 16.68 -5.22
CA GLY A 119 -12.31 16.90 -6.62
C GLY A 119 -11.15 17.21 -7.58
N GLN A 120 -9.96 17.61 -7.10
CA GLN A 120 -8.84 17.92 -8.01
C GLN A 120 -8.28 16.69 -8.72
N LEU A 121 -8.19 15.55 -8.04
CA LEU A 121 -7.78 14.30 -8.68
C LEU A 121 -8.82 13.83 -9.73
N ALA A 122 -10.11 13.99 -9.44
CA ALA A 122 -11.17 13.67 -10.40
C ALA A 122 -11.07 14.55 -11.64
N ALA A 123 -10.84 15.87 -11.47
CA ALA A 123 -10.62 16.78 -12.58
C ALA A 123 -9.39 16.41 -13.42
N ALA A 124 -8.30 15.96 -12.80
CA ALA A 124 -7.12 15.47 -13.51
C ALA A 124 -7.43 14.24 -14.37
N ILE A 125 -8.20 13.28 -13.83
CA ILE A 125 -8.65 12.08 -14.55
C ILE A 125 -9.53 12.46 -15.75
N GLU A 126 -10.51 13.35 -15.54
CA GLU A 126 -11.40 13.82 -16.62
C GLU A 126 -10.61 14.53 -17.74
N ALA A 127 -9.61 15.34 -17.38
CA ALA A 127 -8.74 16.01 -18.33
C ALA A 127 -7.87 15.03 -19.12
N ALA A 128 -7.31 14.01 -18.47
CA ALA A 128 -6.51 12.98 -19.13
C ALA A 128 -7.34 12.13 -20.09
N ALA A 129 -8.57 11.77 -19.72
CA ALA A 129 -9.48 11.01 -20.57
C ALA A 129 -9.95 11.77 -21.83
N ALA A 130 -9.83 13.10 -21.84
CA ALA A 130 -10.21 13.96 -22.96
C ALA A 130 -9.06 14.27 -23.92
N ALA A 131 -7.82 13.88 -23.59
CA ALA A 131 -6.60 14.13 -24.37
C ALA A 131 -6.35 13.05 -25.44
#